data_AF-A0A0F4RED5-F1
#
_entry.id   AF-A0A0F4RED5-F1
#
_cell.length_a   1.000
_cell.length_b   1.000
_cell.length_c   1.000
_cell.angle_alpha   90.00
_cell.angle_beta   90.00
_cell.angle_gamma   90.00
#
_symmetry.space_group_name_H-M   'P 1'
#
loop_
_entity.id
_entity.type
_entity.pdbx_description
1 polymer ?
#
loop_
_entity_poly.entity_id
_entity_poly.type
_entity_poly.pdbx_seq_one_letter_code
_entity_poly.pdbx_strand_id
1 'polypeptide(L)'
;MGLSAYAAYWFLPVAIPISLYVAWNDMRIMKIPNSVNALLLCSYAILGLFALPFDQYLWQWLHAPVVLVVGVLIWGLKLGIGAGDVKFMTAASPMISADDWYFFLVLYISCLLASVFTVFLAKLSPLRKLSPDWKSLEAGEDPRWYKTRLPKGLALGGALSFYLLLVAIYR
;
A
#
# COMPACT_ATOMS: atom_id res chain seq x y z
N MET A 1 -3.96 13.38 13.80
CA MET A 1 -3.01 12.25 13.75
C MET A 1 -3.13 11.48 15.06
N GLY A 2 -3.74 10.31 15.02
CA GLY A 2 -3.99 9.40 16.15
C GLY A 2 -2.88 8.38 16.40
N LEU A 3 -1.96 8.17 15.44
CA LEU A 3 -0.72 7.39 15.63
C LEU A 3 0.47 8.26 16.09
N SER A 4 1.22 7.89 17.13
CA SER A 4 2.29 8.74 17.68
C SER A 4 3.51 8.80 16.74
N ALA A 5 4.31 9.87 16.79
CA ALA A 5 5.56 9.91 16.03
C ALA A 5 6.53 8.81 16.46
N TYR A 6 6.59 8.50 17.77
CA TYR A 6 7.35 7.38 18.30
C TYR A 6 6.96 6.05 17.64
N ALA A 7 5.65 5.78 17.50
CA ALA A 7 5.18 4.58 16.82
C ALA A 7 5.56 4.57 15.33
N ALA A 8 5.43 5.72 14.66
CA ALA A 8 5.81 5.84 13.26
C ALA A 8 7.30 5.58 13.02
N TYR A 9 8.21 6.06 13.90
CA TYR A 9 9.64 5.78 13.79
C TYR A 9 9.96 4.28 13.90
N TRP A 10 9.18 3.51 14.66
CA TRP A 10 9.33 2.06 14.70
C TRP A 10 8.86 1.38 13.41
N PHE A 11 7.73 1.82 12.85
CA PHE A 11 7.17 1.18 11.65
C PHE A 11 7.89 1.57 10.35
N LEU A 12 8.41 2.80 10.24
CA LEU A 12 9.02 3.35 9.03
C LEU A 12 10.17 2.50 8.43
N PRO A 13 11.17 2.05 9.22
CA PRO A 13 12.31 1.29 8.70
C PRO A 13 11.92 -0.02 8.01
N VAL A 14 10.76 -0.58 8.36
CA VAL A 14 10.25 -1.82 7.76
C VAL A 14 9.18 -1.53 6.70
N ALA A 15 8.29 -0.57 6.95
CA ALA A 15 7.22 -0.22 6.03
C ALA A 15 7.77 0.34 4.71
N ILE A 16 8.81 1.18 4.72
CA ILE A 16 9.38 1.76 3.49
C ILE A 16 9.99 0.69 2.58
N PRO A 17 10.94 -0.16 3.03
CA PRO A 17 11.51 -1.19 2.15
C PRO A 17 10.46 -2.16 1.60
N ILE A 18 9.50 -2.57 2.44
CA ILE A 18 8.40 -3.43 2.00
C ILE A 18 7.55 -2.73 0.94
N SER A 19 7.18 -1.47 1.17
CA SER A 19 6.35 -0.69 0.24
C SER A 19 7.06 -0.47 -1.10
N LEU A 20 8.37 -0.21 -1.09
CA LEU A 20 9.19 -0.12 -2.29
C LEU A 20 9.26 -1.45 -3.05
N TYR A 21 9.45 -2.56 -2.33
CA TYR A 21 9.44 -3.90 -2.94
C TYR A 21 8.07 -4.23 -3.55
N VAL A 22 6.98 -3.93 -2.84
CA VAL A 22 5.61 -4.12 -3.34
C VAL A 22 5.37 -3.28 -4.58
N ALA A 23 5.72 -2.00 -4.56
CA ALA A 23 5.60 -1.11 -5.71
C ALA A 23 6.39 -1.63 -6.92
N TRP A 24 7.64 -2.03 -6.71
CA TRP A 24 8.50 -2.59 -7.75
C TRP A 24 7.92 -3.89 -8.34
N ASN A 25 7.55 -4.85 -7.49
CA ASN A 25 7.08 -6.14 -7.93
C ASN A 25 5.71 -6.04 -8.60
N ASP A 26 4.84 -5.16 -8.13
CA ASP A 26 3.55 -4.89 -8.75
C ASP A 26 3.73 -4.19 -10.11
N MET A 27 4.66 -3.25 -10.25
CA MET A 27 4.99 -2.67 -11.56
C MET A 27 5.55 -3.74 -12.54
N ARG A 28 6.47 -4.59 -12.08
CA ARG A 28 7.15 -5.55 -12.95
C ARG A 28 6.24 -6.70 -13.37
N ILE A 29 5.56 -7.34 -12.43
CA ILE A 29 4.81 -8.58 -12.67
C ILE A 29 3.32 -8.51 -12.29
N MET A 30 2.83 -7.37 -11.80
CA MET A 30 1.42 -7.14 -11.42
C MET A 30 0.95 -8.12 -10.34
N LYS A 31 1.83 -8.39 -9.37
CA LYS A 31 1.57 -9.30 -8.25
C LYS A 31 2.17 -8.74 -6.97
N ILE A 32 1.42 -8.88 -5.88
CA ILE A 32 1.89 -8.64 -4.53
C ILE A 32 2.07 -10.02 -3.83
N PRO A 33 3.29 -10.45 -3.50
CA PRO A 33 3.52 -11.77 -2.90
C PRO A 33 2.91 -11.87 -1.50
N ASN A 34 2.29 -13.02 -1.19
CA ASN A 34 1.71 -13.24 0.15
C ASN A 34 2.77 -13.17 1.26
N SER A 35 4.01 -13.59 1.00
CA SER A 35 5.11 -13.53 1.96
C SER A 35 5.44 -12.09 2.39
N VAL A 36 5.29 -11.12 1.49
CA VAL A 36 5.56 -9.71 1.77
C VAL A 36 4.45 -9.11 2.61
N ASN A 37 3.20 -9.46 2.33
CA ASN A 37 2.06 -9.06 3.16
C ASN A 37 2.15 -9.68 4.56
N ALA A 38 2.55 -10.96 4.63
CA ALA A 38 2.79 -11.63 5.91
C ALA A 38 3.94 -10.96 6.67
N LEU A 39 5.04 -10.61 6.00
CA LEU A 39 6.16 -9.89 6.61
C LEU A 39 5.72 -8.53 7.18
N LEU A 40 4.88 -7.78 6.46
CA LEU A 40 4.36 -6.49 6.93
C LEU A 40 3.45 -6.66 8.16
N LEU A 41 2.58 -7.67 8.17
CA LEU A 41 1.73 -7.94 9.33
C LEU A 41 2.55 -8.44 10.54
N CYS A 42 3.53 -9.31 10.31
CA CYS A 42 4.45 -9.78 11.35
C CYS A 42 5.31 -8.64 11.91
N SER A 43 5.70 -7.67 11.08
CA SER A 43 6.45 -6.51 11.57
C SER A 43 5.58 -5.65 12.47
N TYR A 44 4.29 -5.47 12.17
CA TYR A 44 3.36 -4.87 13.13
C TYR A 44 3.26 -5.70 14.41
N ALA A 45 3.16 -7.02 14.32
CA ALA A 45 3.04 -7.89 15.48
C ALA A 45 4.21 -7.72 16.47
N ILE A 46 5.43 -7.61 15.95
CA ILE A 46 6.65 -7.48 16.75
C ILE A 46 6.86 -6.03 17.18
N LEU A 47 6.87 -5.09 16.22
CA LEU A 47 7.23 -3.69 16.46
C LEU A 47 6.11 -2.96 17.20
N GLY A 48 4.85 -3.35 17.01
CA GLY A 48 3.69 -2.76 17.68
C GLY A 48 3.76 -2.87 19.20
N LEU A 49 4.36 -3.95 19.72
CA LEU A 49 4.59 -4.14 21.17
C LEU A 49 5.52 -3.08 21.77
N PHE A 50 6.44 -2.55 20.98
CA PHE A 50 7.36 -1.50 21.39
C PHE A 50 6.83 -0.11 21.03
N ALA A 51 6.13 -0.01 19.90
CA ALA A 51 5.69 1.23 19.30
C ALA A 51 4.48 1.87 20.01
N LEU A 52 3.61 1.06 20.62
CA LEU A 52 2.28 1.48 21.07
C LEU A 52 2.01 1.10 22.53
N PRO A 53 1.16 1.88 23.25
CA PRO A 53 0.53 1.40 24.46
C PRO A 53 -0.20 0.07 24.22
N PHE A 54 -0.14 -0.85 25.19
CA PHE A 54 -0.63 -2.21 25.01
C PHE A 54 -2.12 -2.28 24.60
N ASP A 55 -2.97 -1.42 25.17
CA ASP A 55 -4.38 -1.32 24.79
C ASP A 55 -4.56 -0.90 23.32
N GLN A 56 -3.86 0.15 22.88
CA GLN A 56 -3.91 0.62 21.50
C GLN A 56 -3.38 -0.44 20.50
N TYR A 57 -2.32 -1.15 20.87
CA TYR A 57 -1.78 -2.27 20.09
C TYR A 57 -2.84 -3.37 19.86
N LEU A 58 -3.55 -3.76 20.92
CA LEU A 58 -4.59 -4.78 20.81
C LEU A 58 -5.78 -4.33 19.95
N TRP A 59 -6.22 -3.08 20.10
CA TRP A 59 -7.33 -2.54 19.31
C TRP A 59 -7.01 -2.43 17.82
N GLN A 60 -5.78 -2.06 17.47
CA GLN A 60 -5.37 -1.93 16.07
C GLN A 60 -5.28 -3.27 15.33
N TRP A 61 -5.13 -4.40 16.04
CA TRP A 61 -5.28 -5.72 15.42
C TRP A 61 -6.67 -5.94 14.81
N LEU A 62 -7.72 -5.29 15.34
CA LEU A 62 -9.07 -5.38 14.80
C LEU A 62 -9.18 -4.76 13.40
N HIS A 63 -8.26 -3.86 13.03
CA HIS A 63 -8.27 -3.26 11.70
C HIS A 63 -8.07 -4.32 10.61
N ALA A 64 -7.20 -5.31 10.84
CA ALA A 64 -6.91 -6.35 9.86
C ALA A 64 -8.15 -7.17 9.44
N PRO A 65 -8.91 -7.83 10.34
CA PRO A 65 -10.10 -8.57 9.95
C PRO A 65 -11.19 -7.66 9.35
N VAL A 66 -11.36 -6.43 9.85
CA VAL A 66 -12.33 -5.47 9.30
C VAL A 66 -11.99 -5.13 7.85
N VAL A 67 -10.73 -4.73 7.60
CA VAL A 67 -10.25 -4.38 6.26
C VAL A 67 -10.25 -5.59 5.33
N LEU A 68 -9.94 -6.79 5.84
CA LEU A 68 -10.01 -8.03 5.06
C LEU A 68 -11.44 -8.31 4.60
N VAL A 69 -12.43 -8.25 5.50
CA VAL A 69 -13.84 -8.49 5.16
C VAL A 69 -14.32 -7.48 4.12
N VAL A 70 -14.08 -6.19 4.36
CA VAL A 70 -14.46 -5.12 3.42
C VAL A 70 -13.75 -5.31 2.08
N GLY A 71 -12.44 -5.58 2.08
CA GLY A 71 -11.66 -5.77 0.86
C GLY A 71 -12.09 -7.01 0.07
N VAL A 72 -12.41 -8.12 0.74
CA VAL A 72 -12.94 -9.34 0.08
C VAL A 72 -14.31 -9.07 -0.54
N LEU A 73 -15.18 -8.30 0.12
CA LEU A 73 -16.47 -7.91 -0.46
C LEU A 73 -16.27 -7.07 -1.72
N ILE A 74 -15.42 -6.04 -1.68
CA ILE A 74 -15.13 -5.18 -2.84
C ILE A 74 -14.50 -5.99 -3.98
N TRP A 75 -13.58 -6.90 -3.67
CA TRP A 75 -12.97 -7.81 -4.65
C TRP A 75 -13.99 -8.77 -5.27
N GLY A 76 -14.85 -9.39 -4.45
CA GLY A 76 -15.91 -10.29 -4.90
C GLY A 76 -16.95 -9.61 -5.80
N LEU A 77 -17.25 -8.33 -5.52
CA LEU A 77 -18.10 -7.48 -6.35
C LEU A 77 -17.41 -6.96 -7.61
N LYS A 78 -16.14 -7.31 -7.86
CA LYS A 78 -15.34 -6.88 -9.02
C LYS A 78 -15.23 -5.36 -9.18
N LEU A 79 -15.23 -4.62 -8.06
CA LEU A 79 -15.09 -3.15 -8.04
C LEU A 79 -13.63 -2.69 -8.22
N GLY A 80 -12.90 -3.38 -9.09
CA GLY A 80 -11.56 -2.99 -9.54
C GLY A 80 -10.40 -3.28 -8.60
N ILE A 81 -10.60 -3.71 -7.35
CA ILE A 81 -9.52 -4.12 -6.43
C ILE A 81 -9.07 -5.56 -6.73
N GLY A 82 -7.76 -5.84 -6.69
CA GLY A 82 -7.20 -7.19 -6.83
C GLY A 82 -7.04 -7.91 -5.48
N ALA A 83 -7.00 -9.25 -5.49
CA ALA A 83 -6.81 -10.03 -4.28
C ALA A 83 -5.47 -9.74 -3.56
N GLY A 84 -4.43 -9.35 -4.31
CA GLY A 84 -3.15 -8.92 -3.73
C GLY A 84 -3.27 -7.60 -2.94
N ASP A 85 -4.00 -6.64 -3.49
CA ASP A 85 -4.25 -5.33 -2.89
C ASP A 85 -4.98 -5.48 -1.55
N VAL A 86 -6.02 -6.33 -1.51
CA VAL A 86 -6.78 -6.63 -0.28
C VAL A 86 -5.86 -7.14 0.82
N LYS A 87 -4.96 -8.08 0.48
CA LYS A 87 -4.02 -8.65 1.46
C LYS A 87 -3.00 -7.62 1.94
N PHE A 88 -2.52 -6.74 1.06
CA PHE A 88 -1.61 -5.66 1.47
C PHE A 88 -2.33 -4.66 2.39
N MET A 89 -3.53 -4.20 2.02
CA MET A 89 -4.34 -3.30 2.84
C MET A 89 -4.62 -3.90 4.22
N THR A 90 -4.96 -5.19 4.27
CA THR A 90 -5.16 -5.95 5.52
C THR A 90 -3.90 -5.98 6.38
N ALA A 91 -2.74 -6.20 5.77
CA ALA A 91 -1.46 -6.25 6.49
C ALA A 91 -1.01 -4.87 6.98
N ALA A 92 -1.29 -3.82 6.21
CA ALA A 92 -0.93 -2.44 6.52
C ALA A 92 -1.88 -1.78 7.53
N SER A 93 -3.15 -2.22 7.59
CA SER A 93 -4.19 -1.53 8.36
C SER A 93 -3.92 -1.37 9.87
N PRO A 94 -3.26 -2.32 10.56
CA PRO A 94 -2.93 -2.12 11.98
C PRO A 94 -1.93 -0.98 12.21
N MET A 95 -1.10 -0.65 11.22
CA MET A 95 -0.14 0.47 11.32
C MET A 95 -0.79 1.85 11.14
N ILE A 96 -2.10 1.91 10.90
CA ILE A 96 -2.85 3.14 10.65
C ILE A 96 -3.79 3.39 11.83
N SER A 97 -3.79 4.60 12.39
CA SER A 97 -4.74 4.93 13.46
C SER A 97 -6.16 5.04 12.93
N ALA A 98 -7.13 4.53 13.71
CA ALA A 98 -8.55 4.68 13.41
C ALA A 98 -8.96 6.15 13.28
N ASP A 99 -8.40 7.03 14.13
CA ASP A 99 -8.69 8.48 14.08
C ASP A 99 -8.24 9.16 12.78
N ASP A 100 -7.32 8.54 12.04
CA ASP A 100 -6.73 9.11 10.83
C ASP A 100 -7.33 8.54 9.55
N TRP A 101 -8.44 7.79 9.63
CA TRP A 101 -9.02 7.10 8.49
C TRP A 101 -9.32 8.04 7.31
N TYR A 102 -9.86 9.23 7.58
CA TYR A 102 -10.18 10.21 6.54
C TYR A 102 -8.93 10.77 5.89
N PHE A 103 -7.93 11.13 6.71
CA PHE A 103 -6.64 11.62 6.24
C PHE A 103 -5.92 10.57 5.39
N PHE A 104 -5.91 9.31 5.85
CA PHE A 104 -5.33 8.19 5.12
C PHE A 104 -6.03 7.96 3.77
N LEU A 105 -7.36 8.08 3.73
CA LEU A 105 -8.14 7.92 2.50
C LEU A 105 -7.80 9.02 1.47
N VAL A 106 -7.72 10.28 1.91
CA VAL A 106 -7.30 11.40 1.04
C VAL A 106 -5.87 11.21 0.54
N LEU A 107 -4.97 10.78 1.42
CA LEU A 107 -3.59 10.48 1.05
C LEU A 107 -3.50 9.32 0.05
N TYR A 108 -4.29 8.26 0.25
CA TYR A 108 -4.39 7.14 -0.67
C TYR A 108 -4.87 7.56 -2.05
N ILE A 109 -5.93 8.37 -2.14
CA ILE A 109 -6.41 8.92 -3.42
C ILE A 109 -5.31 9.76 -4.09
N SER A 110 -4.61 10.58 -3.31
CA SER A 110 -3.50 11.40 -3.82
C SER A 110 -2.37 10.54 -4.38
N CYS A 111 -2.00 9.47 -3.67
CA CYS A 111 -1.00 8.50 -4.12
C CYS A 111 -1.45 7.71 -5.35
N LEU A 112 -2.75 7.40 -5.44
CA LEU A 112 -3.34 6.73 -6.59
C LEU A 112 -3.26 7.62 -7.84
N LEU A 113 -3.65 8.90 -7.73
CA LEU A 113 -3.50 9.87 -8.82
C LEU A 113 -2.03 10.02 -9.21
N ALA A 114 -1.13 10.21 -8.24
CA ALA A 114 0.30 10.28 -8.51
C ALA A 114 0.81 9.02 -9.25
N SER A 115 0.36 7.83 -8.83
CA SER A 115 0.73 6.57 -9.48
C SER A 115 0.23 6.49 -10.93
N VAL A 116 -0.98 6.96 -11.21
CA VAL A 116 -1.50 7.07 -12.58
C VAL A 116 -0.59 7.96 -13.42
N PHE A 117 -0.25 9.15 -12.92
CA PHE A 117 0.66 10.07 -13.62
C PHE A 117 2.05 9.45 -13.81
N THR A 118 2.61 8.80 -12.79
CA THR A 118 3.93 8.15 -12.88
C THR A 118 3.94 7.05 -13.93
N VAL A 119 2.94 6.16 -13.94
CA VAL A 119 2.86 5.08 -14.94
C VAL A 119 2.65 5.66 -16.34
N PHE A 120 1.82 6.69 -16.48
CA PHE A 120 1.59 7.34 -17.75
C PHE A 120 2.87 7.98 -18.32
N LEU A 121 3.58 8.77 -17.50
CA LEU A 121 4.86 9.37 -17.88
C LEU A 121 5.94 8.31 -18.16
N ALA A 122 5.97 7.22 -17.39
CA ALA A 122 6.88 6.10 -17.64
C ALA A 122 6.62 5.43 -19.00
N LYS A 123 5.35 5.32 -19.41
CA LYS A 123 4.98 4.79 -20.75
C LYS A 123 5.34 5.73 -21.90
N LEU A 124 5.21 7.04 -21.70
CA LEU A 124 5.55 8.05 -22.72
C LEU A 124 7.05 8.31 -22.84
N SER A 125 7.81 8.10 -21.75
CA SER A 125 9.23 8.42 -21.70
C SER A 125 10.12 7.27 -22.23
N PRO A 126 11.39 7.57 -22.56
CA PRO A 126 12.38 6.54 -22.93
C PRO A 126 12.66 5.54 -21.81
N LEU A 127 12.23 5.81 -20.57
CA LEU A 127 12.42 4.94 -19.41
C LEU A 127 11.79 3.55 -19.62
N ARG A 128 10.75 3.43 -20.46
CA ARG A 128 10.21 2.13 -20.87
C ARG A 128 11.28 1.21 -21.46
N LYS A 129 12.30 1.75 -22.15
CA LYS A 129 13.39 0.96 -22.73
C LYS A 129 14.29 0.30 -21.69
N LEU A 130 14.34 0.86 -20.47
CA LEU A 130 15.12 0.30 -19.35
C LEU A 130 14.38 -0.85 -18.65
N SER A 131 13.08 -1.03 -18.94
CA SER A 131 12.23 -2.00 -18.27
C SER A 131 11.26 -2.65 -19.27
N PRO A 132 11.79 -3.34 -20.30
CA PRO A 132 10.96 -3.90 -21.37
C PRO A 132 10.02 -5.00 -20.88
N ASP A 133 10.43 -5.76 -19.86
CA ASP A 133 9.69 -6.92 -19.33
C ASP A 133 8.64 -6.54 -18.27
N TRP A 134 8.40 -5.24 -18.04
CA TRP A 134 7.46 -4.79 -17.01
C TRP A 134 6.03 -4.81 -17.54
N LYS A 135 5.21 -5.68 -16.94
CA LYS A 135 3.80 -5.88 -17.34
C LYS A 135 2.95 -4.63 -17.18
N SER A 136 3.25 -3.74 -16.22
CA SER A 136 2.50 -2.49 -16.09
C SER A 136 2.79 -1.50 -17.23
N LEU A 137 3.98 -1.61 -17.85
CA LEU A 137 4.48 -0.73 -18.90
C LEU A 137 4.31 -1.33 -20.31
N GLU A 138 4.08 -2.63 -20.42
CA GLU A 138 3.65 -3.26 -21.65
C GLU A 138 2.40 -2.53 -22.19
N ALA A 139 2.47 -2.12 -23.46
CA ALA A 139 1.26 -1.84 -24.21
C ALA A 139 0.58 -3.20 -24.36
N GLY A 140 -0.47 -3.45 -23.58
CA GLY A 140 -1.25 -4.68 -23.72
C GLY A 140 -1.69 -4.85 -25.17
N GLU A 141 -1.97 -6.09 -25.58
CA GLU A 141 -2.47 -6.43 -26.92
C GLU A 141 -3.68 -5.57 -27.35
N ASP A 142 -4.41 -4.98 -26.40
CA ASP A 142 -5.49 -4.02 -26.65
C ASP A 142 -4.99 -2.56 -26.48
N PRO A 143 -4.99 -1.74 -27.55
CA PRO A 143 -4.50 -0.36 -27.54
C PRO A 143 -5.33 0.61 -26.68
N ARG A 144 -6.43 0.15 -26.06
CA ARG A 144 -7.30 0.98 -25.24
C ARG A 144 -6.69 1.21 -23.85
N TRP A 145 -6.34 2.46 -23.57
CA TRP A 145 -5.72 2.90 -22.31
C TRP A 145 -6.45 2.44 -21.05
N TYR A 146 -7.79 2.36 -21.08
CA TYR A 146 -8.61 1.95 -19.94
C TYR A 146 -8.50 0.46 -19.58
N LYS A 147 -7.93 -0.38 -20.45
CA LYS A 147 -7.66 -1.79 -20.16
C LYS A 147 -6.30 -2.02 -19.52
N THR A 148 -5.46 -0.99 -19.44
CA THR A 148 -4.21 -1.07 -18.68
C THR A 148 -4.57 -1.26 -17.21
N ARG A 149 -4.19 -2.39 -16.64
CA ARG A 149 -4.31 -2.60 -15.19
C ARG A 149 -3.35 -1.65 -14.49
N LEU A 150 -3.85 -0.90 -13.53
CA LEU A 150 -3.03 0.00 -12.72
C LEU A 150 -2.34 -0.81 -11.61
N PRO A 151 -1.01 -0.71 -11.47
CA PRO A 151 -0.28 -1.31 -10.37
C PRO A 151 -0.60 -0.53 -9.08
N LYS A 152 -1.53 -1.06 -8.29
CA LYS A 152 -2.00 -0.40 -7.07
C LYS A 152 -1.01 -0.50 -5.93
N GLY A 153 -0.06 -1.43 -5.99
CA GLY A 153 1.03 -1.56 -5.03
C GLY A 153 1.86 -0.28 -4.92
N LEU A 154 2.01 0.47 -6.02
CA LEU A 154 2.67 1.79 -6.01
C LEU A 154 1.89 2.80 -5.15
N ALA A 155 0.57 2.87 -5.33
CA ALA A 155 -0.29 3.77 -4.58
C ALA A 155 -0.44 3.36 -3.11
N LEU A 156 -0.64 2.07 -2.85
CA LEU A 156 -0.83 1.51 -1.51
C LEU A 156 0.45 1.60 -0.67
N GLY A 157 1.59 1.21 -1.24
CA GLY A 157 2.89 1.32 -0.56
C GLY A 157 3.28 2.79 -0.34
N GLY A 158 3.00 3.66 -1.32
CA GLY A 158 3.18 5.09 -1.19
C GLY A 158 2.32 5.68 -0.07
N ALA A 159 1.04 5.34 -0.03
CA ALA A 159 0.12 5.84 0.99
C ALA A 159 0.54 5.46 2.41
N LEU A 160 0.91 4.19 2.64
CA LEU A 160 1.42 3.74 3.93
C LEU A 160 2.71 4.47 4.32
N SER A 161 3.67 4.55 3.39
CA SER A 161 4.98 5.19 3.65
C SER A 161 4.83 6.67 3.94
N PHE A 162 4.05 7.41 3.14
CA PHE A 162 3.81 8.82 3.35
C PHE A 162 2.98 9.08 4.62
N TYR A 163 2.01 8.22 4.94
CA TYR A 163 1.24 8.35 6.18
C TYR A 163 2.18 8.29 7.39
N LEU A 164 3.00 7.25 7.47
CA LEU A 164 3.95 7.08 8.57
C LEU A 164 5.00 8.21 8.60
N LEU A 165 5.47 8.66 7.44
CA LEU A 165 6.44 9.75 7.36
C LEU A 165 5.84 11.08 7.82
N LEU A 166 4.61 11.38 7.43
CA LEU A 166 3.90 12.59 7.86
C LEU A 166 3.59 12.53 9.36
N VAL A 167 3.21 11.36 9.89
CA VAL A 167 3.04 11.17 11.34
C VAL A 167 4.36 11.39 12.08
N ALA A 168 5.48 10.87 11.59
CA ALA A 168 6.78 11.01 12.24
C ALA A 168 7.29 12.47 12.26
N ILE A 169 6.94 13.28 11.27
CA ILE A 169 7.39 14.68 11.14
C ILE A 169 6.46 15.65 11.87
N TYR A 170 5.14 15.44 11.82
CA TYR A 170 4.15 16.44 12.23
C TYR A 170 3.43 16.12 13.55
N ARG A 171 3.82 15.07 14.26
CA ARG A 171 3.24 14.71 15.56
C ARG A 171 4.32 14.55 16.63
#